data_AF-A0A840P3M9-F1
#
_entry.id   AF-A0A840P3M9-F1
#
_cell.length_a   1.000
_cell.length_b   1.000
_cell.length_c   1.000
_cell.angle_alpha   90.00
_cell.angle_beta   90.00
_cell.angle_gamma   90.00
#
_symmetry.space_group_name_H-M   'P 1'
#
loop_
_entity.id
_entity.type
_entity.pdbx_description
1 polymer ?
#
loop_
_entity_poly.entity_id
_entity_poly.type
_entity_poly.pdbx_seq_one_letter_code
_entity_poly.pdbx_strand_id
1 'polypeptide(L)'
;MHAHTIFAEWDEIPDDADDTALLAGGYRSYSCVCGTPLPTRMAAELHAVETDQCSTCLGSAVEEVVPGFTRRCTSCTGTGRRRMQLIWEMAYAQAEVTITVEVVRGVISRFTGPFSLSQAADAVRGTLGLRPGRMPVGPRVRDVLRELEGTGEIALISAPDELLRGASIVLYRDPTWQRTIPA
;
A
#
# COMPACT_ATOMS: atom_id res chain seq x y z
N MET A 1 -0.12 -32.27 2.36
CA MET A 1 0.30 -30.88 2.09
C MET A 1 0.53 -30.23 3.43
N HIS A 2 1.78 -29.90 3.78
CA HIS A 2 2.04 -29.25 5.07
C HIS A 2 1.47 -27.83 5.03
N ALA A 3 0.87 -27.40 6.14
CA ALA A 3 0.49 -26.00 6.29
C ALA A 3 1.80 -25.20 6.41
N HIS A 4 2.14 -24.46 5.36
CA HIS A 4 3.15 -23.43 5.45
C HIS A 4 2.44 -22.22 6.09
N THR A 5 3.00 -21.65 7.14
CA THR A 5 2.61 -20.34 7.66
C THR A 5 3.91 -19.73 8.12
N ILE A 6 4.25 -18.56 7.59
CA ILE A 6 5.48 -17.88 7.95
C ILE A 6 5.13 -16.83 8.98
N PHE A 7 5.80 -16.88 10.12
CA PHE A 7 5.73 -15.88 11.17
C PHE A 7 6.86 -14.88 10.96
N ALA A 8 6.54 -13.61 11.17
CA ALA A 8 7.51 -12.54 11.26
C ALA A 8 7.38 -11.95 12.66
N GLU A 9 8.46 -11.97 13.42
CA GLU A 9 8.52 -11.41 14.77
C GLU A 9 9.43 -10.20 14.77
N TRP A 10 9.08 -9.17 15.54
CA TRP A 10 9.93 -8.01 15.70
C TRP A 10 11.08 -8.33 16.65
N ASP A 11 12.29 -8.06 16.19
CA ASP A 11 13.47 -8.05 17.04
C ASP A 11 13.55 -6.72 17.80
N GLU A 12 14.60 -6.52 18.59
CA GLU A 12 14.86 -5.24 19.24
C GLU A 12 15.03 -4.13 18.19
N ILE A 13 14.22 -3.07 18.30
CA ILE A 13 14.24 -1.92 17.40
C ILE A 13 14.96 -0.78 18.12
N PRO A 14 16.14 -0.33 17.64
CA PRO A 14 16.81 0.84 18.18
C PRO A 14 15.94 2.10 18.14
N ASP A 15 16.12 3.00 19.12
CA ASP A 15 15.41 4.28 19.18
C ASP A 15 15.71 5.17 17.95
N ASP A 16 16.90 5.03 17.37
CA ASP A 16 17.37 5.75 16.18
C ASP A 16 17.21 4.94 14.88
N ALA A 17 16.48 3.82 14.91
CA ALA A 17 16.31 2.98 13.75
C ALA A 17 15.65 3.73 12.58
N ASP A 18 16.28 3.65 11.41
CA ASP A 18 15.79 4.19 10.16
C ASP A 18 14.39 3.65 9.83
N ASP A 19 13.44 4.56 9.58
CA ASP A 19 12.06 4.21 9.26
C ASP A 19 11.96 3.43 7.94
N THR A 20 12.87 3.66 7.00
CA THR A 20 12.91 2.91 5.74
C THR A 20 13.28 1.46 6.01
N ALA A 21 14.32 1.23 6.82
CA ALA A 21 14.70 -0.11 7.28
C ALA A 21 13.57 -0.80 8.07
N LEU A 22 12.84 -0.05 8.92
CA LEU A 22 11.72 -0.59 9.67
C LEU A 22 10.57 -1.05 8.74
N LEU A 23 10.17 -0.22 7.78
CA LEU A 23 9.14 -0.55 6.79
C LEU A 23 9.56 -1.68 5.86
N ALA A 24 10.86 -1.81 5.57
CA ALA A 24 11.43 -2.92 4.81
C ALA A 24 11.53 -4.23 5.62
N GLY A 25 11.21 -4.22 6.92
CA GLY A 25 11.28 -5.39 7.79
C GLY A 25 12.71 -5.77 8.19
N GLY A 26 13.61 -4.80 8.31
CA GLY A 26 15.01 -4.99 8.71
C GLY A 26 15.21 -5.45 10.15
N TYR A 27 14.22 -5.25 11.02
CA TYR A 27 14.21 -5.67 12.44
C TYR A 27 13.24 -6.82 12.67
N ARG A 28 13.20 -7.77 11.73
CA ARG A 28 12.30 -8.92 11.84
C ARG A 28 13.06 -10.21 11.63
N SER A 29 12.75 -11.18 12.48
CA SER A 29 13.10 -12.57 12.31
C SER A 29 11.94 -13.33 11.66
N TYR A 30 12.27 -14.32 10.83
CA TYR A 30 11.28 -15.08 10.06
C TYR A 30 11.41 -16.57 10.34
N SER A 31 10.28 -17.24 10.54
CA SER A 31 10.23 -18.68 10.75
C SER A 31 9.01 -19.27 10.05
N CYS A 32 9.12 -20.51 9.55
CA CYS A 32 7.98 -21.22 8.98
C CYS A 32 7.66 -22.47 9.81
N VAL A 33 6.37 -22.81 9.93
CA VAL A 33 5.90 -24.05 10.57
C VAL A 33 6.55 -25.31 9.98
N CYS A 34 6.97 -25.27 8.71
CA CYS A 34 7.64 -26.41 8.07
C CYS A 34 9.11 -26.59 8.50
N GLY A 35 9.67 -25.70 9.32
CA GLY A 35 11.05 -25.78 9.81
C GLY A 35 12.12 -25.28 8.83
N THR A 36 11.74 -24.77 7.66
CA THR A 36 12.70 -24.16 6.72
C THR A 36 13.34 -22.92 7.37
N PRO A 37 14.67 -22.80 7.37
CA PRO A 37 15.35 -21.62 7.88
C PRO A 37 15.11 -20.43 6.95
N LEU A 38 14.63 -19.31 7.50
CA LEU A 38 14.33 -18.07 6.76
C LEU A 38 15.14 -16.91 7.37
N PRO A 39 16.46 -16.83 7.11
CA PRO A 39 17.34 -15.87 7.79
C PRO A 39 17.12 -14.41 7.39
N THR A 40 16.38 -14.17 6.31
CA THR A 40 16.13 -12.83 5.77
C THR A 40 14.70 -12.71 5.25
N ARG A 41 14.22 -11.47 5.10
CA ARG A 41 12.95 -11.21 4.44
C ARG A 41 12.89 -11.80 3.03
N MET A 42 13.97 -11.66 2.26
CA MET A 42 14.06 -12.22 0.91
C MET A 42 13.90 -13.75 0.91
N ALA A 43 14.52 -14.46 1.87
CA ALA A 43 14.37 -15.90 2.01
C ALA A 43 12.92 -16.28 2.35
N ALA A 44 12.27 -15.52 3.25
CA ALA A 44 10.87 -15.70 3.60
C ALA A 44 9.93 -15.46 2.40
N GLU A 45 10.16 -14.41 1.63
CA GLU A 45 9.39 -14.09 0.42
C GLU A 45 9.53 -15.17 -0.64
N LEU A 46 10.74 -15.66 -0.90
CA LEU A 46 10.99 -16.75 -1.83
C LEU A 46 10.24 -18.01 -1.39
N HIS A 47 10.36 -18.38 -0.11
CA HIS A 47 9.67 -19.54 0.44
C HIS A 47 8.14 -19.40 0.37
N ALA A 48 7.60 -18.20 0.61
CA ALA A 48 6.19 -17.90 0.44
C ALA A 48 5.74 -18.15 -1.00
N VAL A 49 6.51 -17.69 -1.99
CA VAL A 49 6.21 -17.91 -3.41
C VAL A 49 6.24 -19.40 -3.77
N GLU A 50 7.26 -20.13 -3.32
CA GLU A 50 7.40 -21.58 -3.56
C GLU A 50 6.24 -22.40 -2.98
N THR A 51 5.57 -21.86 -1.96
CA THR A 51 4.49 -22.53 -1.22
C THR A 51 3.10 -21.93 -1.49
N ASP A 52 2.95 -21.19 -2.60
CA ASP A 52 1.71 -20.54 -3.07
C ASP A 52 1.09 -19.55 -2.06
N GLN A 53 1.94 -18.90 -1.27
CA GLN A 53 1.57 -17.87 -0.30
C GLN A 53 1.82 -16.47 -0.83
N CYS A 54 1.04 -15.52 -0.32
CA CYS A 54 1.28 -14.11 -0.59
C CYS A 54 2.68 -13.73 -0.08
N SER A 55 3.53 -13.19 -0.95
CA SER A 55 4.89 -12.80 -0.59
C SER A 55 4.92 -11.54 0.29
N THR A 56 3.89 -10.68 0.20
CA THR A 56 3.83 -9.45 1.03
C THR A 56 3.60 -9.75 2.51
N CYS A 57 2.57 -10.57 2.81
CA CYS A 57 2.20 -10.94 4.17
C CYS A 57 2.70 -12.32 4.59
N LEU A 58 3.50 -12.98 3.75
CA LEU A 58 4.10 -14.29 4.02
C LEU A 58 3.06 -15.34 4.45
N GLY A 59 1.86 -15.28 3.84
CA GLY A 59 0.76 -16.20 4.11
C GLY A 59 -0.14 -15.88 5.32
N SER A 60 0.20 -14.90 6.15
CA SER A 60 -0.54 -14.60 7.39
C SER A 60 -1.91 -13.94 7.16
N ALA A 61 -2.19 -13.44 5.95
CA ALA A 61 -3.32 -12.57 5.61
C ALA A 61 -3.31 -11.17 6.28
N VAL A 62 -2.38 -10.90 7.20
CA VAL A 62 -2.26 -9.64 7.93
C VAL A 62 -0.83 -9.09 7.85
N GLU A 63 -0.71 -7.78 7.70
CA GLU A 63 0.57 -7.09 7.77
C GLU A 63 0.63 -6.32 9.07
N GLU A 64 1.62 -6.61 9.90
CA GLU A 64 2.09 -5.66 10.90
C GLU A 64 3.09 -4.73 10.20
N VAL A 65 2.73 -3.46 10.01
CA VAL A 65 3.56 -2.50 9.25
C VAL A 65 4.65 -1.92 10.15
N VAL A 66 4.24 -1.52 11.35
CA VAL A 66 5.09 -1.13 12.48
C VAL A 66 4.61 -1.89 13.72
N PRO A 67 5.43 -2.05 14.77
CA PRO A 67 5.01 -2.74 15.98
C PRO A 67 3.69 -2.21 16.53
N GLY A 68 2.73 -3.09 16.78
CA GLY A 68 1.42 -2.75 17.33
C GLY A 68 0.40 -2.25 16.29
N PHE A 69 0.80 -1.96 15.04
CA PHE A 69 -0.11 -1.58 13.98
C PHE A 69 -0.29 -2.70 12.94
N THR A 70 -1.43 -3.38 13.03
CA THR A 70 -1.80 -4.46 12.13
C THR A 70 -2.92 -4.05 11.18
N ARG A 71 -2.84 -4.52 9.94
CA ARG A 71 -3.90 -4.37 8.93
C ARG A 71 -4.05 -5.61 8.08
N ARG A 72 -5.21 -5.77 7.42
CA ARG A 72 -5.35 -6.82 6.39
C ARG A 72 -4.38 -6.55 5.25
N CYS A 73 -3.77 -7.62 4.74
CA CYS A 73 -2.84 -7.51 3.63
C CYS A 73 -3.55 -7.00 2.37
N THR A 74 -3.13 -5.85 1.86
CA THR A 74 -3.76 -5.24 0.68
C THR A 74 -3.38 -5.96 -0.60
N SER A 75 -2.17 -6.51 -0.68
CA SER A 75 -1.70 -7.22 -1.88
C SER A 75 -2.52 -8.47 -2.17
N CYS A 76 -2.93 -9.24 -1.15
CA CYS A 76 -3.75 -10.45 -1.36
C CYS A 76 -5.17 -10.33 -0.82
N THR A 77 -5.66 -9.12 -0.55
CA THR A 77 -6.99 -8.87 0.03
C THR A 77 -7.26 -9.69 1.30
N GLY A 78 -6.23 -9.84 2.14
CA GLY A 78 -6.31 -10.61 3.39
C GLY A 78 -6.59 -12.10 3.21
N THR A 79 -6.21 -12.71 2.09
CA THR A 79 -6.35 -14.17 1.89
C THR A 79 -5.09 -14.96 2.27
N GLY A 80 -3.93 -14.30 2.33
CA GLY A 80 -2.64 -14.96 2.48
C GLY A 80 -2.18 -15.74 1.24
N ARG A 81 -2.88 -15.66 0.11
CA ARG A 81 -2.61 -16.50 -1.07
C ARG A 81 -1.93 -15.76 -2.21
N ARG A 82 -0.95 -16.42 -2.85
CA ARG A 82 -0.21 -15.89 -4.00
C ARG A 82 -1.14 -15.62 -5.18
N ARG A 83 -2.07 -16.52 -5.47
CA ARG A 83 -3.06 -16.32 -6.54
C ARG A 83 -3.79 -14.98 -6.45
N MET A 84 -4.24 -14.60 -5.25
CA MET A 84 -4.95 -13.32 -5.06
C MET A 84 -4.01 -12.12 -5.20
N GLN A 85 -2.75 -12.27 -4.76
CA GLN A 85 -1.72 -11.29 -5.01
C GLN A 85 -1.49 -11.05 -6.50
N LEU A 86 -1.32 -12.10 -7.29
CA LEU A 86 -1.11 -11.97 -8.74
C LEU A 86 -2.32 -11.33 -9.44
N ILE A 87 -3.54 -11.69 -9.06
CA ILE A 87 -4.77 -11.06 -9.59
C ILE A 87 -4.77 -9.56 -9.28
N TRP A 88 -4.40 -9.18 -8.06
CA TRP A 88 -4.33 -7.78 -7.66
C TRP A 88 -3.24 -7.02 -8.44
N GLU A 89 -2.04 -7.61 -8.58
CA GLU A 89 -0.93 -7.02 -9.34
C GLU A 89 -1.31 -6.82 -10.81
N MET A 90 -1.96 -7.80 -11.45
CA MET A 90 -2.47 -7.65 -12.81
C MET A 90 -3.52 -6.54 -12.93
N ALA A 91 -4.46 -6.48 -11.99
CA ALA A 91 -5.48 -5.43 -11.98
C ALA A 91 -4.89 -4.04 -11.74
N TYR A 92 -3.83 -3.96 -10.92
CA TYR A 92 -3.10 -2.72 -10.67
C TYR A 92 -2.30 -2.28 -11.90
N ALA A 93 -1.58 -3.17 -12.57
CA ALA A 93 -0.90 -2.87 -13.83
C ALA A 93 -1.89 -2.37 -14.91
N GLN A 94 -3.09 -2.97 -14.97
CA GLN A 94 -4.15 -2.47 -15.86
C GLN A 94 -4.61 -1.05 -15.45
N ALA A 95 -4.68 -0.78 -14.15
CA ALA A 95 -5.03 0.54 -13.63
C ALA A 95 -3.99 1.60 -14.02
N GLU A 96 -2.69 1.27 -13.99
CA GLU A 96 -1.62 2.18 -14.40
C GLU A 96 -1.74 2.63 -15.86
N VAL A 97 -2.04 1.69 -16.76
CA VAL A 97 -2.23 1.99 -18.18
C VAL A 97 -3.52 2.78 -18.44
N THR A 98 -4.57 2.55 -17.65
CA THR A 98 -5.90 3.15 -17.86
C THR A 98 -6.05 4.51 -17.17
N ILE A 99 -5.48 4.66 -15.97
CA ILE A 99 -5.57 5.85 -15.12
C ILE A 99 -4.21 6.54 -15.13
N THR A 100 -4.00 7.33 -16.17
CA THR A 100 -2.77 8.11 -16.37
C THR A 100 -2.80 9.38 -15.52
N VAL A 101 -1.65 10.05 -15.42
CA VAL A 101 -1.52 11.34 -14.73
C VAL A 101 -2.45 12.38 -15.36
N GLU A 102 -2.57 12.40 -16.69
CA GLU A 102 -3.41 13.33 -17.44
C GLU A 102 -4.90 13.14 -17.13
N VAL A 103 -5.35 11.88 -16.97
CA VAL A 103 -6.73 11.58 -16.58
C VAL A 103 -7.01 12.15 -15.21
N VAL A 104 -6.15 11.90 -14.22
CA VAL A 104 -6.32 12.40 -12.86
C VAL A 104 -6.24 13.93 -12.84
N ARG A 105 -5.26 14.53 -13.52
CA ARG A 105 -5.09 15.99 -13.65
C ARG A 105 -6.35 16.62 -14.27
N GLY A 106 -6.90 16.02 -15.33
CA GLY A 106 -8.13 16.45 -15.97
C GLY A 106 -9.34 16.39 -15.04
N VAL A 107 -9.43 15.36 -14.20
CA VAL A 107 -10.49 15.23 -13.20
C VAL A 107 -10.36 16.29 -12.11
N ILE A 108 -9.18 16.40 -11.48
CA ILE A 108 -8.99 17.32 -10.35
C ILE A 108 -9.05 18.79 -10.78
N SER A 109 -8.83 19.08 -12.06
CA SER A 109 -8.96 20.45 -12.58
C SER A 109 -10.37 21.02 -12.46
N ARG A 110 -11.39 20.15 -12.32
CA ARG A 110 -12.80 20.52 -12.16
C ARG A 110 -13.19 20.81 -10.71
N PHE A 111 -12.34 20.46 -9.73
CA PHE A 111 -12.58 20.81 -8.35
C PHE A 111 -12.24 22.29 -8.12
N THR A 112 -13.19 23.02 -7.53
CA THR A 112 -13.06 24.46 -7.23
C THR A 112 -12.44 24.73 -5.85
N GLY A 113 -12.27 23.70 -5.03
CA GLY A 113 -11.69 23.76 -3.70
C GLY A 113 -10.90 22.49 -3.37
N PRO A 114 -10.57 22.28 -2.08
CA PRO A 114 -9.94 21.04 -1.64
C PRO A 114 -10.78 19.80 -1.99
N PHE A 115 -10.11 18.68 -2.22
CA PHE A 115 -10.73 17.42 -2.60
C PHE A 115 -10.05 16.26 -1.87
N SER A 116 -10.85 15.25 -1.49
CA SER A 116 -10.33 14.04 -0.84
C SER A 116 -9.91 12.96 -1.84
N LEU A 117 -9.15 11.97 -1.37
CA LEU A 117 -8.79 10.78 -2.17
C LEU A 117 -10.04 10.08 -2.70
N SER A 118 -11.04 9.86 -1.84
CA SER A 118 -12.29 9.20 -2.20
C SER A 118 -13.04 9.96 -3.30
N GLN A 119 -13.15 11.28 -3.18
CA GLN A 119 -13.77 12.14 -4.20
C GLN A 119 -13.04 12.08 -5.54
N ALA A 120 -11.72 12.16 -5.54
CA ALA A 120 -10.93 12.05 -6.76
C ALA A 120 -11.08 10.66 -7.41
N ALA A 121 -11.05 9.59 -6.62
CA ALA A 121 -11.21 8.22 -7.10
C ALA A 121 -12.61 7.97 -7.69
N ASP A 122 -13.66 8.51 -7.07
CA ASP A 122 -15.03 8.43 -7.56
C ASP A 122 -15.21 9.20 -8.88
N ALA A 123 -14.63 10.40 -8.97
CA ALA A 123 -14.68 11.20 -10.19
C ALA A 123 -13.90 10.58 -11.36
N VAL A 124 -12.77 9.91 -11.09
CA VAL A 124 -12.04 9.10 -12.08
C VAL A 124 -12.88 7.92 -12.55
N ARG A 125 -13.54 7.18 -11.63
CA ARG A 125 -14.46 6.08 -12.02
C ARG A 125 -15.59 6.58 -12.90
N GLY A 126 -16.21 7.70 -12.55
CA GLY A 126 -17.28 8.32 -13.33
C GLY A 126 -16.81 8.74 -14.73
N THR A 127 -15.64 9.38 -14.82
CA THR A 127 -15.06 9.84 -16.08
C THR A 127 -14.74 8.68 -17.03
N LEU A 128 -14.26 7.55 -16.50
CA LEU A 128 -13.89 6.38 -17.28
C LEU A 128 -15.03 5.35 -17.45
N GLY A 129 -16.22 5.62 -16.91
CA GLY A 129 -17.36 4.69 -16.97
C GLY A 129 -17.09 3.33 -16.30
N LEU A 130 -16.22 3.29 -15.27
CA LEU A 130 -15.79 2.05 -14.65
C LEU A 130 -16.83 1.54 -13.64
N ARG A 131 -17.18 0.25 -13.74
CA ARG A 131 -17.99 -0.42 -12.71
C ARG A 131 -17.18 -0.62 -11.42
N PRO A 132 -17.82 -0.53 -10.24
CA PRO A 132 -17.18 -0.88 -8.98
C PRO A 132 -16.57 -2.29 -9.01
N GLY A 133 -15.42 -2.47 -8.35
CA GLY A 133 -14.80 -3.78 -8.12
C GLY A 133 -13.96 -4.36 -9.27
N ARG A 134 -13.90 -3.72 -10.45
CA ARG A 134 -13.09 -4.23 -11.57
C ARG A 134 -11.60 -3.88 -11.48
N MET A 135 -11.28 -2.75 -10.85
CA MET A 135 -9.95 -2.14 -10.91
C MET A 135 -9.64 -1.38 -9.61
N PRO A 136 -8.38 -1.40 -9.13
CA PRO A 136 -7.96 -0.70 -7.92
C PRO A 136 -7.81 0.82 -8.17
N VAL A 137 -8.91 1.50 -8.47
CA VAL A 137 -8.91 2.94 -8.79
C VAL A 137 -8.41 3.79 -7.63
N GLY A 138 -8.85 3.50 -6.40
CA GLY A 138 -8.40 4.24 -5.21
C GLY A 138 -6.88 4.22 -5.02
N PRO A 139 -6.24 3.03 -4.93
CA PRO A 139 -4.79 2.91 -4.87
C PRO A 139 -4.08 3.64 -6.01
N ARG A 140 -4.50 3.45 -7.26
CA ARG A 140 -3.83 4.10 -8.40
C ARG A 140 -3.98 5.63 -8.36
N VAL A 141 -5.16 6.15 -8.05
CA VAL A 141 -5.39 7.60 -7.94
C VAL A 141 -4.55 8.19 -6.80
N ARG A 142 -4.46 7.51 -5.65
CA ARG A 142 -3.58 7.94 -4.55
C ARG A 142 -2.14 8.08 -5.02
N ASP A 143 -1.64 7.11 -5.76
CA ASP A 143 -0.24 7.10 -6.17
C ASP A 143 0.05 8.23 -7.18
N VAL A 144 -0.89 8.54 -8.08
CA VAL A 144 -0.82 9.73 -8.95
C VAL A 144 -0.92 11.04 -8.16
N LEU A 145 -1.78 11.14 -7.16
CA LEU A 145 -1.87 12.34 -6.32
C LEU A 145 -0.56 12.58 -5.55
N ARG A 146 0.10 11.52 -5.06
CA ARG A 146 1.42 11.63 -4.43
C ARG A 146 2.51 12.08 -5.40
N GLU A 147 2.45 11.62 -6.66
CA GLU A 147 3.33 12.11 -7.72
C GLU A 147 3.13 13.62 -7.95
N LEU A 148 1.88 14.07 -8.11
CA LEU A 148 1.54 15.48 -8.30
C LEU A 148 1.89 16.36 -7.09
N GLU A 149 1.81 15.80 -5.88
CA GLU A 149 2.29 16.46 -4.66
C GLU A 149 3.81 16.62 -4.68
N GLY A 150 4.54 15.58 -5.10
CA GLY A 150 5.99 15.62 -5.26
C GLY A 150 6.47 16.60 -6.33
N THR A 151 5.68 16.87 -7.37
CA THR A 151 5.95 17.92 -8.37
C THR A 151 5.47 19.31 -7.95
N GLY A 152 4.76 19.41 -6.83
CA GLY A 152 4.23 20.68 -6.31
C GLY A 152 3.03 21.22 -7.09
N GLU A 153 2.29 20.39 -7.85
CA GLU A 153 1.03 20.78 -8.52
C GLU A 153 -0.18 20.77 -7.59
N ILE A 154 -0.09 20.01 -6.50
CA ILE A 154 -1.06 19.97 -5.42
C ILE A 154 -0.32 19.96 -4.08
N ALA A 155 -1.01 20.36 -3.01
CA ALA A 155 -0.51 20.31 -1.66
C ALA A 155 -1.46 19.45 -0.80
N LEU A 156 -0.90 18.54 0.00
CA LEU A 156 -1.66 17.83 1.02
C LEU A 156 -1.99 18.81 2.16
N ILE A 157 -3.27 18.95 2.50
CA ILE A 157 -3.72 19.88 3.54
C ILE A 157 -4.29 19.17 4.78
N SER A 158 -4.50 17.85 4.70
CA SER A 158 -4.94 17.07 5.85
C SER A 158 -3.80 16.87 6.86
N ALA A 159 -4.14 17.00 8.14
CA ALA A 159 -3.36 16.38 9.21
C ALA A 159 -3.49 14.84 9.15
N PRO A 160 -2.49 14.09 9.60
CA PRO A 160 -2.59 12.64 9.69
C PRO A 160 -3.66 12.22 10.71
N ASP A 161 -4.32 11.10 10.43
CA ASP A 161 -5.32 10.51 11.33
C ASP A 161 -4.66 9.86 12.55
N GLU A 162 -3.46 9.30 12.36
CA GLU A 162 -2.73 8.60 13.41
C GLU A 162 -1.22 8.75 13.20
N LEU A 163 -0.49 8.88 14.30
CA LEU A 163 0.96 8.86 14.37
C LEU A 163 1.39 7.47 14.84
N LEU A 164 1.89 6.64 13.93
CA LEU A 164 2.20 5.23 14.21
C LEU A 164 3.60 5.04 14.81
N ARG A 165 4.54 5.93 14.46
CA ARG A 165 5.89 5.98 15.06
C ARG A 165 6.38 7.42 15.06
N GLY A 166 6.16 8.13 16.18
CA GLY A 166 6.48 9.55 16.26
C GLY A 166 5.87 10.36 15.11
N ALA A 167 6.62 11.30 14.56
CA ALA A 167 6.15 12.13 13.43
C ALA A 167 6.46 11.54 12.04
N SER A 168 7.18 10.42 11.96
CA SER A 168 7.74 9.95 10.69
C SER A 168 6.88 8.90 9.98
N ILE A 169 6.16 8.07 10.73
CA ILE A 169 5.21 7.11 10.16
C ILE A 169 3.80 7.52 10.55
N VAL A 170 3.01 7.90 9.54
CA VAL A 170 1.68 8.46 9.74
C VAL A 170 0.64 7.73 8.90
N LEU A 171 -0.58 7.65 9.43
CA LEU A 171 -1.73 7.05 8.75
C LEU A 171 -2.64 8.15 8.20
N TYR A 172 -2.99 8.02 6.93
CA TYR A 172 -4.06 8.78 6.28
C TYR A 172 -5.12 7.81 5.75
N ARG A 173 -6.37 7.98 6.15
CA ARG A 173 -7.51 7.15 5.71
C ARG A 173 -8.16 7.71 4.45
N ASP A 174 -8.48 9.00 4.47
CA ASP A 174 -9.01 9.74 3.30
C ASP A 174 -8.39 11.15 3.23
N PRO A 175 -7.10 11.24 2.87
CA PRO A 175 -6.38 12.52 2.81
C PRO A 175 -7.02 13.51 1.83
N THR A 176 -6.87 14.80 2.12
CA THR A 176 -7.39 15.92 1.31
C THR A 176 -6.23 16.73 0.75
N TRP A 177 -6.31 17.03 -0.54
CA TRP A 177 -5.37 17.91 -1.23
C TRP A 177 -6.06 19.16 -1.74
N GLN A 178 -5.25 20.17 -2.01
CA GLN A 178 -5.65 21.39 -2.70
C GLN A 178 -4.70 21.63 -3.87
N ARG A 179 -5.23 22.11 -5.00
CA ARG A 179 -4.39 22.56 -6.12
C ARG A 179 -3.56 23.76 -5.71
N THR A 180 -2.27 23.73 -6.01
CA THR A 180 -1.44 24.92 -5.93
C THR A 180 -1.73 25.75 -7.17
N ILE A 181 -2.13 27.01 -7.00
CA ILE A 181 -2.26 27.92 -8.13
C ILE A 181 -0.84 28.13 -8.66
N PRO A 182 -0.53 27.86 -9.95
CA PRO A 182 0.77 28.22 -10.48
C PRO A 182 0.94 29.73 -10.35
N ALA A 183 2.04 30.14 -9.72
CA ALA A 183 2.41 31.54 -9.57
C ALA A 183 2.59 32.25 -10.92
#